data_AF-A0A537Y859-F1
#
_entry.id   AF-A0A537Y859-F1
#
_cell.length_a   1.000
_cell.length_b   1.000
_cell.length_c   1.000
_cell.angle_alpha   90.00
_cell.angle_beta   90.00
_cell.angle_gamma   90.00
#
_symmetry.space_group_name_H-M   'P 1'
#
loop_
_entity.id
_entity.type
_entity.pdbx_description
1 polymer ?
#
loop_
_entity_poly.entity_id
_entity_poly.type
_entity_poly.pdbx_seq_one_letter_code
_entity_poly.pdbx_strand_id
1 'polypeptide(L)'
;MEQAPALTRNHPPAWARAFVALFLTAFVACGLGAGELWPLTRWHLFSALRQPVQVGWRAVTVDAAGRETPLPVGQLPLAYRGAPLLVGRFDKLTPAEQASLCDSLIAGVRSLGRNVHALRIYRVTKDESIRVGARAAPETVALRYTCAHGTVQAAGP
;
A
#
# COMPACT_ATOMS: atom_id res chain seq x y z
N MET A 1 4.82 -78.16 10.87
CA MET A 1 3.77 -77.30 10.28
C MET A 1 3.61 -76.11 11.20
N GLU A 2 4.18 -74.97 10.81
CA GLU A 2 4.19 -73.73 11.58
C GLU A 2 2.85 -73.01 11.33
N GLN A 3 2.01 -72.90 12.36
CA GLN A 3 0.75 -72.18 12.27
C GLN A 3 1.01 -70.69 12.53
N ALA A 4 0.78 -69.86 11.52
CA ALA A 4 0.85 -68.40 11.63
C ALA A 4 -0.22 -67.88 12.61
N PRO A 5 0.09 -66.89 13.46
CA PRO A 5 -0.89 -66.32 14.38
C PRO A 5 -2.01 -65.63 13.62
N ALA A 6 -3.25 -65.98 13.95
CA ALA A 6 -4.44 -65.34 13.41
C ALA A 6 -4.40 -63.85 13.77
N LEU A 7 -4.27 -62.98 12.76
CA LEU A 7 -4.38 -61.54 12.93
C LEU A 7 -5.78 -61.21 13.45
N THR A 8 -5.90 -60.91 14.74
CA THR A 8 -7.12 -60.39 15.35
C THR A 8 -7.44 -59.07 14.67
N ARG A 9 -8.47 -59.09 13.83
CA ARG A 9 -8.95 -57.91 13.13
C ARG A 9 -9.64 -57.02 14.18
N ASN A 10 -8.87 -56.12 14.79
CA ASN A 10 -9.37 -55.14 15.74
C ASN A 10 -10.30 -54.18 14.99
N HIS A 11 -11.61 -54.48 15.01
CA HIS A 11 -12.59 -53.55 14.51
C HIS A 11 -12.62 -52.33 15.44
N PRO A 12 -12.39 -51.12 14.92
CA PRO A 12 -12.51 -49.93 15.74
C PRO A 12 -13.95 -49.85 16.29
N PRO A 13 -14.10 -49.47 17.57
CA PRO A 13 -15.41 -49.41 18.20
C PRO A 13 -16.34 -48.46 17.45
N ALA A 14 -17.64 -48.76 17.44
CA ALA A 14 -18.62 -48.05 16.61
C ALA A 14 -18.65 -46.53 16.85
N TRP A 15 -18.39 -46.08 18.08
CA TRP A 15 -18.32 -44.66 18.42
C TRP A 15 -17.16 -43.94 17.72
N ALA A 16 -15.99 -44.60 17.58
CA ALA A 16 -14.83 -44.02 16.92
C ALA A 16 -15.10 -43.87 15.41
N ARG A 17 -15.77 -44.84 14.81
CA ARG A 17 -16.23 -44.76 13.41
C ARG A 17 -17.23 -43.63 13.20
N ALA A 18 -18.18 -43.46 14.13
CA ALA A 18 -19.16 -42.38 14.07
C ALA A 18 -18.50 -41.00 14.22
N PHE A 19 -17.54 -40.84 15.14
CA PHE A 19 -16.79 -39.61 15.32
C PHE A 19 -15.97 -39.25 14.07
N VAL A 20 -15.23 -40.21 13.52
CA VAL A 20 -14.43 -39.99 12.30
C VAL A 20 -15.33 -39.65 11.12
N ALA A 21 -16.46 -40.35 10.95
CA ALA A 21 -17.41 -40.04 9.90
C ALA A 21 -17.97 -38.61 10.07
N LEU A 22 -18.36 -38.20 11.28
CA LEU A 22 -18.83 -36.85 11.57
C LEU A 22 -17.76 -35.80 11.28
N PHE A 23 -16.52 -36.03 11.73
CA PHE A 23 -15.38 -35.15 11.51
C PHE A 23 -15.08 -34.98 10.02
N LEU A 24 -15.00 -36.08 9.27
CA LEU A 24 -14.76 -36.04 7.82
C LEU A 24 -15.90 -35.36 7.08
N THR A 25 -17.15 -35.60 7.50
CA THR A 25 -18.32 -34.93 6.90
C THR A 25 -18.26 -33.42 7.15
N ALA A 26 -17.94 -32.98 8.36
CA ALA A 26 -17.74 -31.57 8.68
C ALA A 26 -16.56 -30.96 7.90
N PHE A 27 -15.42 -31.66 7.81
CA PHE A 27 -14.26 -31.21 7.05
C PHE A 27 -14.57 -31.05 5.56
N VAL A 28 -15.24 -32.02 4.95
CA VAL A 28 -15.65 -31.99 3.54
C VAL A 28 -16.73 -30.93 3.31
N ALA A 29 -17.71 -30.79 4.21
CA ALA A 29 -18.72 -29.75 4.13
C ALA A 29 -18.11 -28.35 4.27
N CYS A 30 -17.10 -28.15 5.11
CA CYS A 30 -16.37 -26.88 5.22
C CYS A 30 -15.45 -26.62 4.01
N GLY A 31 -14.90 -27.67 3.39
CA GLY A 31 -14.02 -27.56 2.23
C GLY A 31 -14.75 -27.39 0.90
N LEU A 32 -15.90 -28.06 0.72
CA LEU A 32 -16.73 -28.02 -0.49
C LEU A 32 -17.90 -27.03 -0.37
N GLY A 33 -18.30 -26.68 0.85
CA GLY A 33 -19.29 -25.66 1.12
C GLY A 33 -18.68 -24.27 0.88
N ALA A 34 -18.67 -23.86 -0.38
CA ALA A 34 -18.71 -22.47 -0.80
C ALA A 34 -20.05 -21.81 -0.40
N GLY A 35 -20.51 -22.06 0.84
CA GLY A 35 -21.71 -21.48 1.42
C GLY A 35 -21.31 -20.31 2.29
N GLU A 36 -21.61 -19.11 1.85
CA GLU A 36 -21.24 -17.81 2.44
C GLU A 36 -21.96 -17.52 3.78
N LEU A 37 -22.12 -18.52 4.65
CA LEU A 37 -22.79 -18.40 5.95
C LEU A 37 -21.85 -18.09 7.12
N TRP A 38 -20.52 -18.03 6.92
CA TRP A 38 -19.58 -17.77 8.00
C TRP A 38 -18.58 -16.65 7.69
N PRO A 39 -18.55 -15.54 8.47
CA PRO A 39 -17.68 -14.39 8.21
C PRO A 39 -16.17 -14.66 8.44
N LEU A 40 -15.82 -15.83 8.97
CA LEU A 40 -14.45 -16.20 9.35
C LEU A 40 -13.75 -17.16 8.37
N THR A 41 -14.44 -17.66 7.34
CA THR A 41 -13.88 -18.53 6.28
C THR A 41 -13.95 -17.88 4.90
N ARG A 42 -13.82 -16.55 4.83
CA ARG A 42 -13.59 -15.89 3.55
C ARG A 42 -12.15 -16.21 3.11
N TRP A 43 -12.00 -17.27 2.31
CA TRP A 43 -10.76 -17.61 1.58
C TRP A 43 -10.40 -16.60 0.47
N HIS A 44 -10.90 -15.37 0.55
CA HIS A 44 -10.17 -14.26 -0.05
C HIS A 44 -8.97 -13.98 0.85
N LEU A 45 -7.95 -14.81 0.69
CA LEU A 45 -6.57 -14.44 0.94
C LEU A 45 -6.40 -12.97 0.53
N PHE A 46 -5.71 -12.22 1.38
CA PHE A 46 -5.42 -10.78 1.30
C PHE A 46 -4.73 -10.32 -0.02
N SER A 47 -4.73 -11.12 -1.09
CA SER A 47 -4.26 -10.75 -2.43
C SER A 47 -5.30 -9.97 -3.25
N ALA A 48 -6.60 -10.07 -2.92
CA ALA A 48 -7.67 -9.53 -3.77
C ALA A 48 -7.93 -8.02 -3.66
N LEU A 49 -7.05 -7.21 -3.06
CA LEU A 49 -7.34 -5.78 -2.82
C LEU A 49 -6.22 -4.77 -3.10
N ARG A 50 -5.10 -5.15 -3.75
CA ARG A 50 -4.29 -4.11 -4.40
C ARG A 50 -4.94 -3.78 -5.74
N GLN A 51 -5.62 -2.64 -5.79
CA GLN A 51 -6.02 -2.05 -7.06
C GLN A 51 -4.80 -2.03 -7.99
N PRO A 52 -4.94 -2.48 -9.26
CA PRO A 52 -3.83 -2.55 -10.21
C PRO A 52 -3.21 -1.17 -10.42
N VAL A 53 -4.05 -0.13 -10.34
CA VAL A 53 -3.62 1.26 -10.40
C VAL A 53 -3.37 1.77 -8.99
N GLN A 54 -2.10 2.07 -8.69
CA GLN A 54 -1.66 2.74 -7.47
C GLN A 54 -1.54 4.24 -7.73
N VAL A 55 -2.18 5.06 -6.89
CA VAL A 55 -2.06 6.52 -6.95
C VAL A 55 -1.26 6.99 -5.75
N GLY A 56 -0.18 7.73 -6.01
CA GLY A 56 0.69 8.33 -5.03
C GLY A 56 0.93 9.82 -5.29
N TRP A 57 1.65 10.45 -4.38
CA TRP A 57 2.04 11.85 -4.45
C TRP A 57 3.55 11.99 -4.30
N ARG A 58 4.15 12.91 -5.04
CA ARG A 58 5.59 13.18 -5.03
C ARG A 58 5.82 14.68 -4.94
N ALA A 59 6.56 15.11 -3.91
CA ALA A 59 7.02 16.49 -3.79
C ALA A 59 8.48 16.60 -4.25
N VAL A 60 8.77 17.63 -5.04
CA VAL A 60 10.13 17.98 -5.48
C VAL A 60 10.40 19.45 -5.22
N THR A 61 11.64 19.76 -4.88
CA THR A 61 12.13 21.13 -4.75
C THR A 61 12.73 21.59 -6.07
N VAL A 62 12.47 22.84 -6.43
CA VAL A 62 12.99 23.49 -7.62
C VAL A 62 13.99 24.56 -7.17
N ASP A 63 15.21 24.50 -7.71
CA ASP A 63 16.24 25.51 -7.45
C ASP A 63 16.05 26.77 -8.33
N ALA A 64 16.90 27.78 -8.13
CA ALA A 64 16.87 29.01 -8.93
C ALA A 64 17.22 28.81 -10.41
N ALA A 65 17.88 27.71 -10.76
CA ALA A 65 18.20 27.31 -12.13
C ALA A 65 17.09 26.45 -12.76
N GLY A 66 15.98 26.22 -12.05
CA GLY A 66 14.85 25.41 -12.51
C GLY A 66 15.08 23.89 -12.39
N ARG A 67 16.15 23.42 -11.73
CA ARG A 67 16.41 22.00 -11.56
C ARG A 67 15.51 21.42 -10.49
N GLU A 68 14.86 20.33 -10.82
CA GLU A 68 14.02 19.58 -9.88
C GLU A 68 14.85 18.55 -9.12
N THR A 69 14.73 18.57 -7.81
CA THR A 69 15.35 17.60 -6.91
C THR A 69 14.30 16.97 -6.00
N PRO A 70 14.28 15.64 -5.83
CA PRO A 70 13.35 15.00 -4.90
C PRO A 70 13.48 15.59 -3.50
N LEU A 71 12.35 15.82 -2.83
CA LEU A 71 12.35 16.32 -1.45
C LEU A 71 13.12 15.33 -0.55
N PRO A 72 14.21 15.75 0.13
CA PRO A 72 15.07 14.85 0.88
C PRO A 72 14.48 14.52 2.27
N VAL A 73 13.31 13.88 2.31
CA VAL A 73 12.55 13.60 3.56
C VAL A 73 13.39 12.85 4.60
N GLY A 74 14.30 11.98 4.18
CA GLY A 74 15.19 11.24 5.09
C GLY A 74 16.28 12.09 5.75
N GLN A 75 16.64 13.23 5.16
CA GLN A 75 17.68 14.14 5.65
C GLN A 75 17.11 15.34 6.42
N LEU A 76 15.80 15.58 6.27
CA LEU A 76 15.09 16.62 7.02
C LEU A 76 15.06 16.29 8.53
N PRO A 77 15.02 17.31 9.40
CA PRO A 77 14.87 17.13 10.84
C PRO A 77 13.63 16.29 11.20
N LEU A 78 13.65 15.65 12.38
CA LEU A 78 12.58 14.77 12.87
C LEU A 78 11.17 15.41 12.81
N ALA A 79 11.07 16.71 13.05
CA ALA A 79 9.82 17.47 12.96
C ALA A 79 9.11 17.34 11.59
N TYR A 80 9.85 17.03 10.51
CA TYR A 80 9.34 16.92 9.16
C TYR A 80 9.05 15.47 8.71
N ARG A 81 9.18 14.46 9.59
CA ARG A 81 8.94 13.05 9.23
C ARG A 81 7.49 12.79 8.76
N GLY A 82 6.54 13.59 9.23
CA GLY A 82 5.13 13.53 8.81
C GLY A 82 4.86 14.15 7.42
N ALA A 83 5.84 14.84 6.82
CA ALA A 83 5.66 15.55 5.55
C ALA A 83 5.05 14.69 4.42
N PRO A 84 5.47 13.43 4.19
CA PRO A 84 4.89 12.62 3.12
C PRO A 84 3.39 12.34 3.31
N LEU A 85 2.94 12.21 4.57
CA LEU A 85 1.52 11.97 4.87
C LEU A 85 0.67 13.19 4.56
N LEU A 86 1.20 14.39 4.86
CA LEU A 86 0.53 15.66 4.58
C LEU A 86 0.51 15.97 3.08
N VAL A 87 1.63 15.73 2.38
CA VAL A 87 1.71 15.83 0.91
C VAL A 87 0.73 14.85 0.24
N GLY A 88 0.54 13.65 0.80
CA GLY A 88 -0.42 12.67 0.31
C GLY A 88 -1.90 13.07 0.42
N ARG A 89 -2.20 14.14 1.16
CA ARG A 89 -3.55 14.69 1.36
C ARG A 89 -3.65 16.16 0.95
N PHE A 90 -2.68 16.65 0.16
CA PHE A 90 -2.57 18.06 -0.17
C PHE A 90 -3.83 18.62 -0.84
N ASP A 91 -4.48 17.80 -1.66
CA ASP A 91 -5.74 18.07 -2.33
C ASP A 91 -6.93 18.28 -1.39
N LYS A 92 -6.85 17.75 -0.16
CA LYS A 92 -7.90 17.86 0.86
C LYS A 92 -7.68 19.02 1.84
N LEU A 93 -6.51 19.65 1.81
CA LEU A 93 -6.18 20.78 2.67
C LEU A 93 -6.83 22.05 2.15
N THR A 94 -7.15 22.96 3.07
CA THR A 94 -7.57 24.32 2.70
C THR A 94 -6.41 25.09 2.05
N PRO A 95 -6.69 26.13 1.23
CA PRO A 95 -5.62 26.92 0.61
C PRO A 95 -4.61 27.51 1.60
N ALA A 96 -5.08 27.90 2.80
CA ALA A 96 -4.22 28.42 3.86
C ALA A 96 -3.29 27.33 4.45
N GLU A 97 -3.82 26.12 4.66
CA GLU A 97 -3.02 24.97 5.12
C GLU A 97 -2.03 24.51 4.06
N GLN A 98 -2.42 24.53 2.78
CA GLN A 98 -1.54 24.22 1.66
C GLN A 98 -0.35 25.19 1.62
N ALA A 99 -0.60 26.49 1.76
CA ALA A 99 0.45 27.51 1.82
C ALA A 99 1.38 27.29 3.02
N SER A 100 0.81 27.11 4.21
CA SER A 100 1.57 26.87 5.45
C SER A 100 2.43 25.61 5.38
N LEU A 101 1.91 24.52 4.81
CA LEU A 101 2.67 23.30 4.60
C LEU A 101 3.82 23.53 3.61
N CYS A 102 3.55 24.23 2.50
CA CYS A 102 4.58 24.55 1.52
C CYS A 102 5.70 25.41 2.12
N ASP A 103 5.35 26.44 2.88
CA ASP A 103 6.32 27.30 3.58
C ASP A 103 7.14 26.49 4.60
N SER A 104 6.49 25.62 5.36
CA SER A 104 7.16 24.73 6.32
C SER A 104 8.16 23.79 5.66
N LEU A 105 7.79 23.18 4.52
CA LEU A 105 8.67 22.28 3.78
C LEU A 105 9.85 23.01 3.14
N ILE A 106 9.60 24.19 2.56
CA ILE A 106 10.66 25.05 2.01
C ILE A 106 11.63 25.47 3.13
N ALA A 107 11.11 25.88 4.29
CA ALA A 107 11.92 26.21 5.46
C ALA A 107 12.76 25.01 5.94
N GLY A 108 12.17 23.82 5.99
CA GLY A 108 12.88 22.60 6.36
C GLY A 108 14.02 22.28 5.41
N VAL A 109 13.84 22.46 4.10
CA VAL A 109 14.92 22.21 3.14
C VAL A 109 15.99 23.29 3.19
N ARG A 110 15.61 24.55 3.41
CA ARG A 110 16.56 25.64 3.65
C ARG A 110 17.40 25.43 4.90
N SER A 111 16.84 24.78 5.94
CA SER A 111 17.60 24.43 7.16
C SER A 111 18.76 23.46 6.90
N LEU A 112 18.72 22.72 5.78
CA LEU A 112 19.80 21.86 5.30
C LEU A 112 20.83 22.61 4.43
N GLY A 113 20.76 23.94 4.34
CA GLY A 113 21.66 24.75 3.51
C GLY A 113 21.35 24.70 2.01
N ARG A 114 20.18 24.20 1.61
CA ARG A 114 19.78 24.12 0.19
C ARG A 114 18.91 25.30 -0.22
N ASN A 115 19.22 25.88 -1.37
CA ASN A 115 18.41 26.94 -1.96
C ASN A 115 17.20 26.35 -2.69
N VAL A 116 16.01 26.69 -2.22
CA VAL A 116 14.73 26.30 -2.82
C VAL A 116 13.96 27.55 -3.20
N HIS A 117 13.64 27.62 -4.49
CA HIS A 117 12.85 28.70 -5.09
C HIS A 117 11.37 28.35 -5.12
N ALA A 118 11.05 27.10 -5.45
CA ALA A 118 9.68 26.60 -5.48
C ALA A 118 9.59 25.14 -5.03
N LEU A 119 8.41 24.72 -4.60
CA LEU A 119 8.07 23.33 -4.33
C LEU A 119 6.99 22.89 -5.33
N ARG A 120 7.22 21.80 -6.05
CA ARG A 120 6.23 21.22 -6.97
C ARG A 120 5.71 19.90 -6.41
N ILE A 121 4.40 19.71 -6.49
CA ILE A 121 3.72 18.51 -6.03
C ILE A 121 3.07 17.85 -7.23
N TYR A 122 3.48 16.61 -7.46
CA TYR A 122 3.04 15.76 -8.55
C TYR A 122 2.14 14.66 -8.02
N ARG A 123 1.11 14.33 -8.80
CA ARG A 123 0.37 13.09 -8.68
C ARG A 123 1.06 12.04 -9.54
N VAL A 124 1.37 10.90 -8.94
CA VAL A 124 2.02 9.78 -9.61
C VAL A 124 1.04 8.63 -9.66
N THR A 125 0.70 8.19 -10.86
CA THR A 125 -0.16 7.03 -11.09
C THR A 125 0.69 5.91 -11.66
N LYS A 126 0.65 4.74 -11.04
CA LYS A 126 1.42 3.57 -11.45
C LYS A 126 0.47 2.42 -11.68
N ASP A 127 0.46 1.88 -12.90
CA ASP A 127 -0.32 0.70 -13.21
C ASP A 127 0.54 -0.55 -13.05
N GLU A 128 0.43 -1.18 -11.88
CA GLU A 128 1.20 -2.37 -11.51
C GLU A 128 0.77 -3.63 -12.29
N SER A 129 -0.34 -3.58 -13.03
CA SER A 129 -0.74 -4.67 -13.94
C SER A 129 0.14 -4.74 -15.18
N ILE A 130 0.74 -3.61 -15.58
CA ILE A 130 1.65 -3.51 -16.72
C ILE A 130 3.07 -3.76 -16.23
N ARG A 131 3.50 -5.03 -16.25
CA ARG A 131 4.91 -5.40 -16.01
C ARG A 131 5.65 -5.61 -17.33
N VAL A 132 6.65 -4.77 -17.59
CA VAL A 132 7.57 -4.94 -18.73
C VAL A 132 8.85 -5.63 -18.24
N GLY A 133 8.86 -6.97 -18.27
CA GLY A 133 9.98 -7.77 -17.79
C GLY A 133 10.28 -7.55 -16.30
N ALA A 134 11.57 -7.42 -15.94
CA ALA A 134 12.01 -7.17 -14.57
C ALA A 134 11.98 -5.67 -14.16
N ARG A 135 11.47 -4.78 -15.03
CA ARG A 135 11.46 -3.33 -14.77
C ARG A 135 10.23 -2.95 -13.95
N ALA A 136 10.37 -1.87 -13.17
CA ALA A 136 9.22 -1.27 -12.50
C ALA A 136 8.15 -0.90 -13.53
N ALA A 137 6.88 -1.05 -13.14
CA ALA A 137 5.77 -0.62 -13.98
C ALA A 137 5.90 0.89 -14.32
N PRO A 138 5.48 1.30 -15.53
CA PRO A 138 5.54 2.69 -15.95
C PRO A 138 4.76 3.60 -15.00
N GLU A 139 5.31 4.78 -14.73
CA GLU A 139 4.70 5.81 -13.89
C GLU A 139 4.24 6.98 -14.76
N THR A 140 2.97 7.36 -14.62
CA THR A 140 2.42 8.59 -15.18
C THR A 140 2.53 9.68 -14.12
N VAL A 141 3.19 10.79 -14.44
CA VAL A 141 3.44 11.90 -13.52
C VAL A 141 2.71 13.14 -14.01
N ALA A 142 1.82 13.69 -13.20
CA ALA A 142 1.06 14.89 -13.51
C ALA A 142 1.34 15.98 -12.45
N LEU A 143 1.78 17.16 -12.88
CA LEU A 143 1.96 18.30 -11.98
C LEU A 143 0.59 18.76 -11.49
N ARG A 144 0.42 18.89 -10.18
CA ARG A 144 -0.86 19.32 -9.60
C ARG A 144 -0.75 20.66 -8.90
N TYR A 145 0.35 20.91 -8.22
CA TYR A 145 0.54 22.15 -7.46
C TYR A 145 1.96 22.65 -7.59
N THR A 146 2.10 23.96 -7.71
CA THR A 146 3.36 24.67 -7.59
C THR A 146 3.23 25.68 -6.47
N CYS A 147 4.07 25.56 -5.46
CA CYS A 147 4.19 26.51 -4.38
C CYS A 147 5.40 27.41 -4.61
N ALA A 148 5.16 28.71 -4.69
CA ALA A 148 6.21 29.71 -4.83
C ALA A 148 5.80 30.99 -4.08
N HIS A 149 6.74 31.59 -3.35
CA HIS A 149 6.55 32.89 -2.68
C HIS A 149 5.29 32.97 -1.80
N GLY A 150 4.99 31.93 -1.00
CA GLY A 150 3.81 31.89 -0.12
C GLY A 150 2.47 31.72 -0.86
N THR A 151 2.50 31.49 -2.17
CA THR A 151 1.30 31.21 -2.98
C THR A 151 1.31 29.78 -3.48
N VAL A 152 0.12 29.20 -3.59
CA VAL A 152 -0.11 27.85 -4.14
C VAL A 152 -0.87 28.00 -5.44
N GLN A 153 -0.26 27.59 -6.54
CA GLN A 153 -0.85 27.58 -7.86
C GLN A 153 -1.19 26.14 -8.22
N ALA A 154 -2.47 25.86 -8.47
CA ALA A 154 -2.88 24.61 -9.05
C ALA A 154 -2.45 24.58 -10.52
N ALA A 155 -1.63 23.60 -10.90
CA ALA A 155 -1.52 23.23 -12.29
C ALA A 155 -2.80 22.46 -12.64
N GLY A 156 -3.43 22.83 -13.76
CA GLY A 156 -4.66 22.19 -14.24
C GLY A 156 -4.53 20.67 -14.42
N PRO A 157 -5.63 19.99 -14.76
CA PRO A 157 -5.73 18.54 -14.72
C PRO A 157 -4.59 17.78 -15.40
#